data_AF-A0A929YPW8-F1
#
_entry.id   AF-A0A929YPW8-F1
#
_cell.length_a   1.000
_cell.length_b   1.000
_cell.length_c   1.000
_cell.angle_alpha   90.00
_cell.angle_beta   90.00
_cell.angle_gamma   90.00
#
_symmetry.space_group_name_H-M   'P 1'
#
loop_
_entity.id
_entity.type
_entity.pdbx_description
1 polymer ?
#
loop_
_entity_poly.entity_id
_entity_poly.type
_entity_poly.pdbx_seq_one_letter_code
_entity_poly.pdbx_strand_id
1 'polypeptide(L)'
;MDSSHPCGDDTQRRFSSFPAFLRLTPVSAAPALRSAVSSPGSWCLVTYDAHRYQLTPLSGGAATSLPRTALEAYGRPQSIAGFIVGTPSVPAFDGTFPVMAYDAVCPVCYNNDNIERRLIAVPDRFEHVSCERCSRLYDLSNGGIPVNAPADGRRSAHLFRYRAAYTPTADVFVVQN
;
A
#
# COMPACT_ATOMS: atom_id res chain seq x y z
N MET A 1 0.18 27.98 39.52
CA MET A 1 0.00 26.57 39.11
C MET A 1 0.01 26.58 37.60
N ASP A 2 1.19 26.33 37.05
CA ASP A 2 1.49 26.41 35.63
C ASP A 2 1.16 25.05 35.00
N SER A 3 0.06 25.02 34.25
CA SER A 3 -0.36 23.83 33.49
C SER A 3 0.12 23.99 32.06
N SER A 4 1.40 23.69 31.86
CA SER A 4 1.99 23.46 30.54
C SER A 4 1.28 22.29 29.87
N HIS A 5 0.33 22.59 28.97
CA HIS A 5 -0.25 21.61 28.05
C HIS A 5 0.87 21.09 27.13
N PRO A 6 1.16 19.78 27.09
CA PRO A 6 2.06 19.24 26.09
C PRO A 6 1.38 19.41 24.73
N CYS A 7 1.95 20.29 23.91
CA CYS A 7 1.71 20.38 22.47
C CYS A 7 2.31 19.11 21.83
N GLY A 8 1.63 17.98 21.99
CA GLY A 8 2.06 16.68 21.49
C GLY A 8 1.66 16.53 20.04
N ASP A 9 2.46 17.12 19.16
CA ASP A 9 2.91 16.65 17.84
C ASP A 9 2.12 15.49 17.16
N ASP A 10 0.79 15.61 17.09
CA ASP A 10 -0.09 14.69 16.35
C ASP A 10 -0.24 15.17 14.89
N THR A 11 0.84 15.76 14.35
CA THR A 11 1.04 15.82 12.90
C THR A 11 1.35 14.39 12.44
N GLN A 12 0.27 13.60 12.40
CA GLN A 12 0.17 12.23 11.92
C GLN A 12 1.36 11.86 11.03
N ARG A 13 2.22 10.96 11.51
CA ARG A 13 3.33 10.42 10.72
C ARG A 13 2.75 9.94 9.38
N ARG A 14 2.97 10.74 8.33
CA ARG A 14 2.42 10.50 6.98
C ARG A 14 2.91 9.16 6.42
N PHE A 15 4.02 8.66 6.95
CA PHE A 15 4.61 7.37 6.63
C PHE A 15 4.69 6.50 7.88
N SER A 16 4.52 5.20 7.68
CA SER A 16 4.67 4.16 8.68
C SER A 16 6.08 4.16 9.29
N SER A 17 6.26 3.53 10.45
CA SER A 17 7.59 3.20 11.00
C SER A 17 7.96 1.73 10.79
N PHE A 18 7.07 0.92 10.21
CA PHE A 18 7.37 -0.48 9.90
C PHE A 18 8.38 -0.56 8.76
N PRO A 19 9.39 -1.45 8.84
CA PRO A 19 10.34 -1.62 7.75
C PRO A 19 9.62 -2.03 6.47
N ALA A 20 9.95 -1.36 5.38
CA ALA A 20 9.40 -1.67 4.07
C ALA A 20 10.49 -1.60 3.01
N PHE A 21 10.59 -2.64 2.20
CA PHE A 21 11.47 -2.64 1.05
C PHE A 21 10.84 -3.44 -0.08
N LEU A 22 10.83 -2.88 -1.28
CA LEU A 22 10.51 -3.59 -2.50
C LEU A 22 11.25 -2.90 -3.64
N ARG A 23 11.90 -3.68 -4.50
CA ARG A 23 12.46 -3.17 -5.75
C ARG A 23 12.05 -4.10 -6.87
N LEU A 24 11.34 -3.57 -7.86
CA LEU A 24 10.88 -4.33 -9.02
C LEU A 24 11.42 -3.68 -10.30
N THR A 25 12.08 -4.51 -11.11
CA THR A 25 12.61 -4.13 -12.41
C THR A 25 12.77 -5.39 -13.27
N PRO A 26 12.47 -5.34 -14.58
CA PRO A 26 11.79 -4.24 -15.26
C PRO A 26 10.30 -4.16 -14.87
N VAL A 27 9.77 -2.96 -14.62
CA VAL A 27 8.32 -2.78 -14.36
C VAL A 27 7.49 -3.10 -15.62
N SER A 28 8.07 -2.93 -16.81
CA SER A 28 7.45 -3.32 -18.08
C SER A 28 7.09 -4.81 -18.20
N ALA A 29 7.80 -5.69 -17.49
CA ALA A 29 7.47 -7.12 -17.41
C ALA A 29 6.27 -7.43 -16.50
N ALA A 30 5.75 -6.44 -15.77
CA ALA A 30 4.63 -6.58 -14.84
C ALA A 30 3.45 -5.66 -15.26
N PRO A 31 2.55 -6.09 -16.16
CA PRO A 31 1.49 -5.23 -16.69
C PRO A 31 0.60 -4.59 -15.61
N ALA A 32 0.26 -5.34 -14.56
CA ALA A 32 -0.56 -4.84 -13.45
C ALA A 32 0.15 -3.71 -12.68
N LEU A 33 1.43 -3.88 -12.36
CA LEU A 33 2.21 -2.84 -11.69
C LEU A 33 2.47 -1.65 -12.61
N ARG A 34 2.81 -1.90 -13.88
CA ARG A 34 3.02 -0.84 -14.88
C ARG A 34 1.80 0.07 -14.99
N SER A 35 0.59 -0.51 -15.06
CA SER A 35 -0.65 0.27 -15.04
C SER A 35 -0.78 1.05 -13.74
N ALA A 36 -0.54 0.41 -12.59
CA ALA A 36 -0.67 1.04 -11.28
C ALA A 36 0.26 2.25 -11.07
N VAL A 37 1.48 2.24 -11.64
CA VAL A 37 2.44 3.34 -11.49
C VAL A 37 2.42 4.37 -12.63
N SER A 38 1.65 4.13 -13.69
CA SER A 38 1.61 5.01 -14.88
C SER A 38 0.21 5.57 -15.20
N SER A 39 -0.84 4.99 -14.63
CA SER A 39 -2.23 5.34 -14.93
C SER A 39 -2.99 5.75 -13.67
N PRO A 40 -3.53 6.97 -13.58
CA PRO A 40 -4.41 7.39 -12.49
C PRO A 40 -5.60 6.43 -12.29
N GLY A 41 -5.96 6.16 -11.05
CA GLY A 41 -7.03 5.24 -10.65
C GLY A 41 -6.67 3.76 -10.75
N SER A 42 -5.45 3.41 -11.19
CA SER A 42 -5.00 2.02 -11.26
C SER A 42 -4.22 1.62 -10.01
N TRP A 43 -4.53 0.43 -9.49
CA TRP A 43 -3.90 -0.12 -8.30
C TRP A 43 -3.55 -1.61 -8.48
N CYS A 44 -2.47 -2.04 -7.85
CA CYS A 44 -1.94 -3.38 -7.88
C CYS A 44 -1.56 -3.87 -6.48
N LEU A 45 -1.98 -5.09 -6.13
CA LEU A 45 -1.53 -5.83 -4.97
C LEU A 45 -0.27 -6.62 -5.34
N VAL A 46 0.83 -6.33 -4.67
CA VAL A 46 2.09 -7.05 -4.78
C VAL A 46 2.27 -7.94 -3.55
N THR A 47 2.33 -9.24 -3.78
CA THR A 47 2.71 -10.22 -2.76
C THR A 47 3.91 -11.02 -3.24
N TYR A 48 4.59 -11.70 -2.34
CA TYR A 48 5.81 -12.42 -2.69
C TYR A 48 6.04 -13.59 -1.75
N ASP A 49 6.68 -14.62 -2.28
CA ASP A 49 7.21 -15.74 -1.52
C ASP A 49 8.74 -15.82 -1.70
N ALA A 50 9.35 -16.95 -1.34
CA ALA A 50 10.80 -17.14 -1.47
C ALA A 50 11.30 -17.06 -2.93
N HIS A 51 10.44 -17.29 -3.91
CA HIS A 51 10.82 -17.53 -5.31
C HIS A 51 10.16 -16.58 -6.31
N ARG A 52 9.01 -15.99 -6.00
CA ARG A 52 8.21 -15.24 -6.97
C ARG A 52 7.54 -14.01 -6.35
N TYR A 53 7.33 -13.00 -7.19
CA TYR A 53 6.32 -11.96 -6.96
C TYR A 53 5.01 -12.37 -7.62
N GLN A 54 3.90 -12.03 -6.97
CA GLN A 54 2.55 -12.12 -7.50
C GLN A 54 1.97 -10.72 -7.54
N LEU A 55 1.59 -10.27 -8.73
CA LEU A 55 1.09 -8.93 -9.00
C LEU A 55 -0.34 -9.02 -9.50
N THR A 56 -1.29 -8.61 -8.66
CA THR A 56 -2.72 -8.72 -8.93
C THR A 56 -3.32 -7.32 -9.13
N PRO A 57 -4.01 -7.04 -10.23
CA PRO A 57 -4.72 -5.76 -10.40
C PRO A 57 -5.92 -5.69 -9.44
N LEU A 58 -6.12 -4.54 -8.77
CA LEU A 58 -7.28 -4.34 -7.89
C LEU A 58 -8.58 -4.14 -8.69
N SER A 59 -8.48 -3.80 -9.97
CA SER A 59 -9.63 -3.69 -10.89
C SER A 59 -10.28 -5.02 -11.25
N GLY A 60 -9.72 -6.14 -10.77
CA GLY A 60 -10.02 -7.47 -11.28
C GLY A 60 -9.19 -7.79 -12.52
N GLY A 61 -8.94 -9.09 -12.74
CA GLY A 61 -8.10 -9.60 -13.81
C GLY A 61 -7.11 -10.67 -13.35
N ALA A 62 -6.35 -11.21 -14.29
CA ALA A 62 -5.36 -12.24 -14.01
C ALA A 62 -4.14 -11.67 -13.28
N ALA A 63 -3.69 -12.36 -12.24
CA ALA A 63 -2.42 -12.05 -11.60
C ALA A 63 -1.25 -12.38 -12.53
N THR A 64 -0.23 -11.53 -12.55
CA THR A 64 1.05 -11.82 -13.21
C THR A 64 2.03 -12.32 -12.17
N SER A 65 2.84 -13.31 -12.54
CA SER A 65 3.86 -13.84 -11.64
C SER A 65 5.26 -13.71 -12.23
N LEU A 66 6.17 -13.12 -11.46
CA LEU A 66 7.56 -12.89 -11.86
C LEU A 66 8.52 -13.69 -10.96
N PRO A 67 9.54 -14.35 -11.53
CA PRO A 67 10.57 -14.99 -10.71
C PRO A 67 11.41 -13.95 -9.99
N ARG A 68 11.78 -14.24 -8.74
CA ARG A 68 12.78 -13.47 -7.99
C ARG A 68 14.16 -13.89 -8.48
N THR A 69 14.78 -13.08 -9.33
CA THR A 69 16.10 -13.44 -9.88
C THR A 69 17.22 -13.04 -8.93
N ALA A 70 18.34 -13.77 -8.96
CA ALA A 70 19.51 -13.49 -8.11
C ALA A 70 20.13 -12.09 -8.36
N LEU A 71 19.82 -11.46 -9.51
CA LEU A 71 20.23 -10.10 -9.86
C LEU A 71 19.44 -9.01 -9.06
N GLU A 72 18.41 -9.40 -8.32
CA GLU A 72 17.66 -8.57 -7.37
C GLU A 72 18.32 -8.51 -5.98
N ALA A 73 19.65 -8.69 -5.90
CA ALA A 73 20.45 -8.63 -4.68
C ALA A 73 20.47 -7.26 -3.95
N TYR A 74 19.61 -6.32 -4.35
CA TYR A 74 19.47 -4.98 -3.77
C TYR A 74 18.68 -4.95 -2.44
N GLY A 75 18.22 -6.11 -1.95
CA GLY A 75 17.55 -6.25 -0.66
C GLY A 75 16.40 -7.25 -0.72
N ARG A 76 16.13 -7.95 0.37
CA ARG A 76 14.96 -8.85 0.45
C ARG A 76 13.69 -8.00 0.58
N PRO A 77 12.62 -8.30 -0.17
CA PRO A 77 11.37 -7.59 -0.01
C PRO A 77 10.84 -7.78 1.41
N GLN A 78 10.44 -6.68 2.03
CA GLN A 78 10.02 -6.61 3.42
C GLN A 78 8.74 -5.79 3.53
N SER A 79 7.73 -6.34 4.17
CA SER A 79 6.40 -5.77 4.46
C SER A 79 5.73 -6.66 5.49
N ILE A 80 4.55 -6.27 5.99
CA ILE A 80 3.77 -7.12 6.90
C ILE A 80 2.98 -8.16 6.09
N ALA A 81 2.13 -7.72 5.14
CA ALA A 81 1.28 -8.65 4.38
C ALA A 81 1.39 -8.51 2.85
N GLY A 82 2.39 -7.77 2.35
CA GLY A 82 2.54 -7.35 0.97
C GLY A 82 2.31 -5.84 0.80
N PHE A 83 2.21 -5.39 -0.45
CA PHE A 83 2.01 -3.99 -0.78
C PHE A 83 0.79 -3.76 -1.65
N ILE A 84 0.05 -2.69 -1.40
CA ILE A 84 -0.92 -2.12 -2.33
C ILE A 84 -0.28 -0.88 -2.93
N VAL A 85 -0.04 -0.89 -4.24
CA VAL A 85 0.65 0.15 -4.98
C VAL A 85 -0.29 0.72 -6.03
N GLY A 86 -0.28 2.03 -6.22
CA GLY A 86 -1.06 2.63 -7.29
C GLY A 86 -0.92 4.14 -7.36
N THR A 87 -1.64 4.69 -8.31
CA THR A 87 -1.70 6.12 -8.57
C THR A 87 -3.14 6.54 -8.37
N PRO A 88 -3.46 7.45 -7.42
CA PRO A 88 -4.84 7.88 -7.20
C PRO A 88 -5.49 8.44 -8.46
N SER A 89 -6.81 8.29 -8.60
CA SER A 89 -7.57 8.91 -9.69
C SER A 89 -7.67 10.44 -9.55
N VAL A 90 -7.52 10.95 -8.33
CA VAL A 90 -7.56 12.38 -8.00
C VAL A 90 -6.12 12.89 -7.82
N PRO A 91 -5.73 13.98 -8.50
CA PRO A 91 -4.39 14.55 -8.34
C PRO A 91 -4.20 15.14 -6.94
N ALA A 92 -2.95 15.20 -6.50
CA ALA A 92 -2.58 15.98 -5.32
C ALA A 92 -2.79 17.49 -5.57
N PHE A 93 -2.73 18.28 -4.49
CA PHE A 93 -2.95 19.74 -4.56
C PHE A 93 -2.00 20.48 -5.51
N ASP A 94 -0.83 19.91 -5.80
CA ASP A 94 0.15 20.44 -6.76
C ASP A 94 -0.13 20.01 -8.21
N GLY A 95 -1.26 19.33 -8.47
CA GLY A 95 -1.64 18.82 -9.78
C GLY A 95 -0.94 17.52 -10.17
N THR A 96 -0.09 16.96 -9.31
CA THR A 96 0.65 15.72 -9.61
C THR A 96 -0.15 14.48 -9.27
N PHE A 97 0.19 13.36 -9.91
CA PHE A 97 -0.36 12.04 -9.63
C PHE A 97 0.73 11.18 -8.96
N PRO A 98 0.95 11.31 -7.65
CA PRO A 98 2.04 10.62 -6.99
C PRO A 98 1.74 9.12 -6.89
N VAL A 99 2.75 8.29 -7.15
CA VAL A 99 2.69 6.87 -6.84
C VAL A 99 2.62 6.70 -5.32
N MET A 100 1.64 5.92 -4.87
CA MET A 100 1.44 5.58 -3.46
C MET A 100 1.71 4.10 -3.23
N ALA A 101 2.23 3.78 -2.05
CA ALA A 101 2.36 2.42 -1.58
C ALA A 101 1.86 2.34 -0.13
N TYR A 102 1.03 1.34 0.13
CA TYR A 102 0.55 0.98 1.45
C TYR A 102 0.92 -0.47 1.75
N ASP A 103 1.05 -0.83 3.02
CA ASP A 103 1.02 -2.22 3.42
C ASP A 103 -0.34 -2.82 3.09
N ALA A 104 -0.35 -4.08 2.65
CA ALA A 104 -1.58 -4.80 2.38
C ALA A 104 -2.26 -5.30 3.67
N VAL A 105 -1.65 -5.14 4.85
CA VAL A 105 -2.25 -5.55 6.12
C VAL A 105 -3.33 -4.57 6.59
N CYS A 106 -4.37 -5.10 7.25
CA CYS A 106 -5.30 -4.26 7.99
C CYS A 106 -4.62 -3.67 9.24
N PRO A 107 -4.45 -2.34 9.33
CA PRO A 107 -3.71 -1.70 10.42
C PRO A 107 -4.40 -1.92 11.78
N VAL A 108 -5.73 -1.99 11.81
CA VAL A 108 -6.47 -2.23 13.06
C VAL A 108 -6.30 -3.66 13.56
N CYS A 109 -6.35 -4.66 12.69
CA CYS A 109 -6.12 -6.06 13.08
C CYS A 109 -4.67 -6.29 13.52
N TYR A 110 -3.73 -5.65 12.84
CA TYR A 110 -2.32 -5.76 13.16
C TYR A 110 -2.00 -5.08 14.51
N ASN A 111 -2.37 -3.82 14.69
CA ASN A 111 -2.03 -3.06 15.91
C ASN A 111 -2.70 -3.60 17.18
N ASN A 112 -3.93 -4.13 17.09
CA ASN A 112 -4.66 -4.58 18.28
C ASN A 112 -4.40 -6.05 18.62
N ASP A 113 -4.23 -6.91 17.59
CA ASP A 113 -4.19 -8.36 17.80
C ASP A 113 -2.92 -9.02 17.22
N ASN A 114 -1.98 -8.28 16.63
CA ASN A 114 -0.83 -8.79 15.86
C ASN A 114 -1.24 -9.76 14.74
N ILE A 115 -2.40 -9.52 14.11
CA ILE A 115 -2.91 -10.37 13.05
C ILE A 115 -2.63 -9.73 11.69
N GLU A 116 -1.83 -10.43 10.88
CA GLU A 116 -1.44 -10.07 9.50
C GLU A 116 -2.57 -10.31 8.49
N ARG A 117 -3.77 -9.81 8.80
CA ARG A 117 -4.93 -9.96 7.91
C ARG A 117 -4.75 -9.05 6.69
N ARG A 118 -4.49 -9.66 5.54
CA ARG A 118 -4.43 -8.96 4.26
C ARG A 118 -5.79 -8.36 3.90
N LEU A 119 -5.76 -7.15 3.35
CA LEU A 119 -6.89 -6.44 2.77
C LEU A 119 -7.21 -7.00 1.39
N ILE A 120 -8.49 -7.01 1.03
CA ILE A 120 -8.97 -7.49 -0.26
C ILE A 120 -9.52 -6.32 -1.09
N ALA A 121 -9.45 -6.44 -2.41
CA ALA A 121 -10.09 -5.49 -3.30
C ALA A 121 -11.60 -5.53 -3.11
N VAL A 122 -12.25 -4.37 -3.19
CA VAL A 122 -13.70 -4.29 -3.19
C VAL A 122 -14.21 -4.33 -4.64
N PRO A 123 -15.13 -5.25 -4.99
CA PRO A 123 -15.72 -5.29 -6.32
C PRO A 123 -16.30 -3.92 -6.70
N ASP A 124 -16.06 -3.51 -7.95
CA ASP A 124 -16.53 -2.25 -8.54
C ASP A 124 -16.07 -0.96 -7.82
N ARG A 125 -15.13 -1.06 -6.87
CA ARG A 125 -14.51 0.07 -6.16
C ARG A 125 -13.00 -0.08 -6.14
N PHE A 126 -12.36 0.17 -7.29
CA PHE A 126 -10.95 -0.16 -7.54
C PHE A 126 -9.94 0.60 -6.68
N GLU A 127 -10.36 1.71 -6.08
CA GLU A 127 -9.55 2.49 -5.13
C GLU A 127 -9.94 2.21 -3.67
N HIS A 128 -10.67 1.14 -3.42
CA HIS A 128 -11.06 0.73 -2.09
C HIS A 128 -10.62 -0.69 -1.77
N VAL A 129 -10.20 -0.89 -0.53
CA VAL A 129 -9.86 -2.21 0.01
C VAL A 129 -10.54 -2.44 1.34
N SER A 130 -10.94 -3.68 1.60
CA SER A 130 -11.65 -4.05 2.82
C SER A 130 -10.90 -5.11 3.61
N CYS A 131 -11.12 -5.10 4.92
CA CYS A 131 -10.69 -6.18 5.80
C CYS A 131 -11.86 -7.11 6.06
N GLU A 132 -11.75 -8.38 5.66
CA GLU A 132 -12.82 -9.38 5.88
C GLU A 132 -13.08 -9.70 7.36
N ARG A 133 -12.12 -9.39 8.25
CA ARG A 133 -12.24 -9.72 9.69
C ARG A 133 -12.96 -8.66 10.49
N CYS A 134 -12.61 -7.39 10.27
CA CYS A 134 -13.19 -6.26 11.02
C CYS A 134 -14.14 -5.41 10.19
N SER A 135 -14.36 -5.77 8.91
CA SER A 135 -15.25 -5.09 7.97
C SER A 135 -14.91 -3.62 7.71
N ARG A 136 -13.70 -3.17 8.06
CA ARG A 136 -13.21 -1.83 7.72
C ARG A 136 -12.91 -1.73 6.23
N LEU A 137 -13.34 -0.64 5.64
CA LEU A 137 -13.14 -0.24 4.25
C LEU A 137 -12.21 0.97 4.25
N TYR A 138 -11.23 0.99 3.35
CA TYR A 138 -10.24 2.05 3.24
C TYR A 138 -10.25 2.64 1.84
N ASP A 139 -10.10 3.96 1.76
CA ASP A 139 -9.97 4.71 0.51
C ASP A 139 -8.48 4.95 0.20
N LEU A 140 -7.99 4.29 -0.85
CA LEU A 140 -6.60 4.37 -1.30
C LEU A 140 -6.27 5.74 -1.91
N SER A 141 -7.27 6.38 -2.55
CA SER A 141 -7.13 7.69 -3.20
C SER A 141 -6.99 8.81 -2.17
N ASN A 142 -7.64 8.67 -1.01
CA ASN A 142 -7.63 9.62 0.07
C ASN A 142 -6.70 9.20 1.24
N GLY A 143 -5.47 8.80 0.91
CA GLY A 143 -4.44 8.58 1.92
C GLY A 143 -4.61 7.31 2.78
N GLY A 144 -5.43 6.35 2.35
CA GLY A 144 -5.68 5.12 3.12
C GLY A 144 -6.54 5.37 4.37
N ILE A 145 -7.42 6.39 4.33
CA ILE A 145 -8.34 6.70 5.43
C ILE A 145 -9.45 5.64 5.49
N PRO A 146 -9.81 5.14 6.69
CA PRO A 146 -10.97 4.27 6.85
C PRO A 146 -12.26 5.05 6.56
N VAL A 147 -13.08 4.56 5.63
CA VAL A 147 -14.35 5.20 5.24
C VAL A 147 -15.52 4.77 6.11
N ASN A 148 -15.35 3.73 6.92
CA ASN A 148 -16.32 3.29 7.91
C ASN A 148 -15.66 3.02 9.27
N ALA A 149 -16.48 3.11 10.31
CA ALA A 149 -16.12 2.74 11.68
C ALA A 149 -17.09 1.65 12.16
N PRO A 150 -16.76 0.37 11.95
CA PRO A 150 -17.55 -0.75 12.48
C PRO A 150 -17.68 -0.64 14.01
N ALA A 151 -18.82 -1.06 14.54
CA ALA A 151 -19.11 -1.02 15.98
C ALA A 151 -18.41 -2.16 16.74
N ASP A 152 -17.08 -2.22 16.66
CA ASP A 152 -16.24 -3.24 17.31
C ASP A 152 -15.40 -2.68 18.48
N GLY A 153 -15.60 -1.41 18.84
CA GLY A 153 -14.91 -0.73 19.93
C GLY A 153 -13.43 -0.43 19.67
N ARG A 154 -12.91 -0.72 18.46
CA ARG A 154 -11.49 -0.54 18.13
C ARG A 154 -11.24 0.81 17.47
N ARG A 155 -10.17 1.49 17.88
CA ARG A 155 -9.75 2.75 17.27
C ARG A 155 -9.38 2.50 15.80
N SER A 156 -10.00 3.25 14.90
CA SER A 156 -9.64 3.25 13.49
C SER A 156 -8.22 3.79 13.30
N ALA A 157 -7.51 3.23 12.32
CA ALA A 157 -6.15 3.61 11.96
C ALA A 157 -6.05 3.74 10.44
N HIS A 158 -5.23 4.66 9.95
CA HIS A 158 -4.94 4.77 8.51
C HIS A 158 -4.09 3.58 8.06
N LEU A 159 -4.13 3.26 6.76
CA LEU A 159 -3.21 2.28 6.18
C LEU A 159 -1.76 2.69 6.41
N PHE A 160 -0.88 1.71 6.64
CA PHE A 160 0.55 1.95 6.75
C PHE A 160 1.10 2.39 5.41
N ARG A 161 1.35 3.69 5.26
CA ARG A 161 1.86 4.28 4.02
C ARG A 161 3.39 4.25 4.00
N TYR A 162 3.97 3.92 2.85
CA TYR A 162 5.42 3.91 2.62
C TYR A 162 5.81 4.90 1.53
N ARG A 163 7.11 5.21 1.43
CA ARG A 163 7.65 6.03 0.34
C ARG A 163 7.78 5.15 -0.89
N ALA A 164 7.26 5.62 -2.02
CA ALA A 164 7.28 4.91 -3.28
C ALA A 164 7.74 5.82 -4.41
N ALA A 165 8.49 5.28 -5.35
CA ALA A 165 8.92 5.98 -6.55
C ALA A 165 8.98 5.03 -7.74
N TYR A 166 8.52 5.50 -8.89
CA TYR A 166 8.71 4.84 -10.17
C TYR A 166 9.59 5.73 -11.05
N THR A 167 10.65 5.17 -11.62
CA THR A 167 11.58 5.87 -12.53
C THR A 167 11.41 5.30 -13.93
N PRO A 168 10.66 5.96 -14.83
CA PRO A 168 10.35 5.43 -16.16
C PRO A 168 11.58 5.18 -17.04
N THR A 169 12.60 6.04 -16.94
CA THR A 169 13.83 5.93 -17.74
C THR A 169 14.68 4.71 -17.39
N ALA A 170 14.60 4.25 -16.14
CA ALA A 170 15.31 3.06 -15.65
C ALA A 170 14.40 1.82 -15.59
N ASP A 171 13.09 1.99 -15.78
CA ASP A 171 12.07 0.95 -15.59
C ASP A 171 12.16 0.25 -14.22
N VAL A 172 12.34 1.07 -13.16
CA VAL A 172 12.50 0.62 -11.78
C VAL A 172 11.41 1.24 -10.89
N PHE A 173 10.74 0.39 -10.13
CA PHE A 173 9.87 0.77 -9.03
C PHE A 173 10.51 0.41 -7.69
N VAL A 174 10.46 1.34 -6.71
CA VAL A 174 11.01 1.15 -5.37
C VAL A 174 9.98 1.58 -4.32
N VAL A 175 9.84 0.75 -3.28
CA VAL A 175 9.25 1.11 -1.99
C VAL A 175 10.34 1.03 -0.92
N GLN A 176 10.41 2.04 -0.05
CA GLN A 176 11.37 2.06 1.04
C GLN A 176 10.83 2.79 2.27
N ASN A 177 11.26 2.34 3.45
CA ASN A 177 11.06 3.01 4.73
C ASN A 177 12.20 2.68 5.69
#